data_AF-A0A924MV60-F1
#
_entry.id   AF-A0A924MV60-F1
#
_cell.length_a   1.000
_cell.length_b   1.000
_cell.length_c   1.000
_cell.angle_alpha   90.00
_cell.angle_beta   90.00
_cell.angle_gamma   90.00
#
_symmetry.space_group_name_H-M   'P 1'
#
loop_
_entity.id
_entity.type
_entity.pdbx_description
1 polymer ?
#
loop_
_entity_poly.entity_id
_entity_poly.type
_entity_poly.pdbx_seq_one_letter_code
_entity_poly.pdbx_strand_id
1 'polypeptide(L)' 'MILAVVQARMGSKRLPGKAVATLQGEPMILRQLERLRACRRLNKIIVATSGETDDDGLAGLVVSRG' A
#
# COMPACT_ATOMS: atom_id res chain seq x y z
N MET A 1 16.18 -9.14 12.12
CA MET A 1 15.55 -8.54 10.92
C MET A 1 14.17 -8.04 11.29
N ILE A 2 13.85 -6.78 11.03
CA ILE A 2 12.55 -6.15 11.31
C ILE A 2 11.82 -5.96 9.97
N LEU A 3 10.64 -6.56 9.84
CA LEU A 3 9.77 -6.47 8.68
C LEU A 3 8.56 -5.59 8.99
N ALA A 4 8.16 -4.75 8.03
CA ALA A 4 6.85 -4.12 8.03
C ALA A 4 5.95 -4.81 7.01
N VAL A 5 4.80 -5.32 7.44
CA VAL A 5 3.77 -5.86 6.56
C VAL A 5 2.61 -4.88 6.53
N VAL A 6 2.36 -4.30 5.36
CA VAL A 6 1.27 -3.36 5.13
C VAL A 6 0.12 -4.11 4.46
N GLN A 7 -0.94 -4.37 5.19
CA GLN A 7 -2.14 -4.97 4.62
C GLN A 7 -3.00 -3.91 3.93
N ALA A 8 -3.30 -4.11 2.65
CA ALA A 8 -4.14 -3.20 1.88
C ALA A 8 -5.02 -3.98 0.90
N ARG A 9 -6.24 -3.47 0.67
CA ARG A 9 -7.20 -3.97 -0.31
C ARG A 9 -8.09 -2.83 -0.81
N MET A 10 -8.73 -3.02 -1.95
CA MET A 10 -9.65 -2.09 -2.59
C MET A 10 -11.02 -2.05 -1.90
N GLY A 11 -11.47 -3.20 -1.35
CA GLY A 11 -12.79 -3.40 -0.73
C GLY A 11 -12.98 -2.77 0.67
N SER A 12 -12.74 -1.47 0.81
CA SER A 12 -13.03 -0.72 2.04
C SER A 12 -14.51 -0.29 2.10
N LYS A 13 -15.26 -0.69 3.13
CA LYS A 13 -16.71 -0.41 3.22
C LYS A 13 -17.07 1.08 3.42
N ARG A 14 -16.37 1.77 4.32
CA ARG A 14 -16.67 3.19 4.66
C ARG A 14 -16.13 4.20 3.65
N LEU A 15 -15.02 3.85 2.99
CA LEU A 15 -14.40 4.64 1.93
C LEU A 15 -13.91 3.68 0.85
N PRO A 16 -14.75 3.32 -0.12
CA PRO A 16 -14.36 2.43 -1.23
C PRO A 16 -13.10 2.93 -1.93
N GLY A 17 -12.18 2.02 -2.24
CA GLY A 17 -10.90 2.39 -2.87
C GLY A 17 -9.94 3.17 -1.97
N LYS A 18 -10.14 3.22 -0.65
CA LYS A 18 -9.31 3.98 0.31
C LYS A 18 -7.81 3.85 0.06
N ALA A 19 -7.30 2.65 -0.23
CA ALA A 19 -5.88 2.40 -0.41
C ALA A 19 -5.28 3.20 -1.58
N VAL A 20 -6.04 3.38 -2.66
CA VAL A 20 -5.60 4.12 -3.86
C VAL A 20 -6.15 5.53 -3.93
N ALA A 21 -7.04 5.92 -3.00
CA ALA A 21 -7.57 7.28 -2.92
C ALA A 21 -6.42 8.30 -2.76
N THR A 22 -6.54 9.41 -3.48
CA THR A 22 -5.53 10.47 -3.49
C THR A 22 -5.41 11.11 -2.11
N LEU A 23 -4.19 11.14 -1.58
CA LEU A 23 -3.80 11.87 -0.37
C LEU A 23 -2.64 12.81 -0.72
N GLN A 24 -2.96 14.11 -0.79
CA GLN A 24 -2.02 15.15 -1.21
C GLN A 24 -1.36 14.84 -2.56
N GLY A 25 -2.15 14.49 -3.57
CA GLY A 25 -1.67 14.27 -4.96
C GLY A 25 -1.08 12.89 -5.27
N GLU A 26 -0.96 11.99 -4.29
CA GLU A 26 -0.48 10.61 -4.52
C GLU A 26 -1.41 9.61 -3.79
N PRO A 27 -1.61 8.39 -4.30
CA PRO A 27 -2.34 7.33 -3.61
C PRO A 27 -1.92 7.13 -2.15
N MET A 28 -2.90 6.96 -1.27
CA MET A 28 -2.71 6.84 0.17
C MET A 28 -1.71 5.75 0.56
N ILE A 29 -1.74 4.59 -0.12
CA ILE A 29 -0.78 3.50 0.11
C ILE A 29 0.66 3.94 -0.17
N LEU A 30 0.90 4.71 -1.24
CA LEU A 30 2.24 5.17 -1.59
C LEU A 30 2.75 6.18 -0.58
N ARG A 31 1.89 7.08 -0.08
CA ARG A 31 2.22 7.96 1.06
C ARG A 31 2.60 7.17 2.32
N GLN A 32 1.93 6.05 2.59
CA GLN A 32 2.28 5.18 3.71
C GLN A 32 3.65 4.52 3.50
N LEU A 33 3.92 4.01 2.29
CA LEU A 33 5.20 3.39 1.95
C LEU A 33 6.36 4.39 1.99
N GLU A 34 6.17 5.63 1.52
CA GLU A 34 7.15 6.72 1.64
C GLU A 34 7.57 6.93 3.10
N ARG A 35 6.60 6.99 4.03
CA ARG A 35 6.89 7.17 5.46
C ARG A 35 7.60 5.97 6.07
N LEU A 36 7.21 4.75 5.70
CA LEU A 36 7.87 3.53 6.18
C LEU A 36 9.31 3.42 5.66
N ARG A 37 9.57 3.85 4.42
CA ARG A 37 10.93 3.88 3.85
C ARG A 37 11.88 4.82 4.61
N ALA A 38 11.37 5.84 5.30
CA ALA A 38 12.17 6.72 6.16
C ALA A 38 12.60 6.08 7.50
N CYS A 39 12.05 4.92 7.87
CA CYS A 39 12.37 4.24 9.13
C CYS A 39 13.75 3.55 9.07
N ARG A 40 14.72 4.03 9.87
CA ARG A 40 16.10 3.50 9.92
C ARG A 40 16.24 2.04 10.39
N ARG A 41 15.23 1.51 11.07
CA ARG A 41 15.28 0.16 11.68
C ARG A 41 14.57 -0.91 10.84
N LEU A 42 13.78 -0.53 9.84
CA LEU A 42 13.08 -1.49 8.98
C LEU A 42 14.07 -2.07 7.96
N ASN A 43 14.09 -3.39 7.84
CA ASN A 43 14.93 -4.07 6.85
C ASN A 43 14.19 -4.30 5.53
N LYS A 44 12.88 -4.51 5.56
CA LYS A 44 12.06 -4.74 4.38
C LYS A 44 10.60 -4.38 4.65
N ILE A 45 9.93 -3.93 3.60
CA ILE A 45 8.50 -3.64 3.57
C ILE A 45 7.85 -4.63 2.61
N ILE A 46 6.74 -5.22 3.03
CA ILE A 46 5.92 -6.12 2.22
C ILE A 46 4.51 -5.55 2.21
N VAL A 47 3.93 -5.38 1.03
CA VAL A 47 2.50 -5.11 0.89
C VAL A 47 1.79 -6.44 0.74
N ALA A 48 0.85 -6.72 1.65
CA ALA A 48 -0.01 -7.90 1.59
C ALA A 48 -1.39 -7.48 1.10
N THR A 49 -1.81 -8.05 -0.02
CA THR A 49 -3.14 -7.83 -0.62
C THR A 49 -3.89 -9.15 -0.76
N SER A 50 -5.17 -9.13 -1.13
CA SER A 50 -5.92 -10.37 -1.39
C SER A 50 -5.60 -10.96 -2.77
N GLY A 51 -6.09 -12.18 -3.02
CA GLY A 51 -6.04 -12.80 -4.35
C GLY A 51 -7.25 -12.47 -5.23
N GLU A 52 -8.11 -11.54 -4.81
CA GLU A 52 -9.29 -11.13 -5.57
C GLU A 52 -8.88 -10.17 -6.71
N THR A 53 -9.49 -10.29 -7.88
CA THR A 53 -9.18 -9.47 -9.06
C THR A 53 -9.38 -7.98 -8.83
N ASP A 54 -10.27 -7.61 -7.91
CA ASP A 54 -10.48 -6.20 -7.52
C ASP A 54 -9.20 -5.56 -6.97
N ASP A 55 -8.29 -6.35 -6.39
CA ASP A 55 -7.03 -5.87 -5.81
C ASP A 55 -5.87 -5.81 -6.83
N ASP A 56 -6.03 -6.30 -8.07
CA ASP A 56 -4.98 -6.31 -9.09
C ASP A 56 -4.48 -4.89 -9.42
N GLY A 57 -5.39 -3.92 -9.47
CA GLY A 57 -5.03 -2.51 -9.68
C GLY A 57 -4.18 -1.95 -8.55
N LEU A 58 -4.45 -2.33 -7.30
CA LEU A 58 -3.63 -1.96 -6.15
C LEU A 58 -2.25 -2.62 -6.22
N ALA A 59 -2.19 -3.91 -6.56
CA ALA A 59 -0.93 -4.64 -6.72
C ALA A 59 -0.07 -4.02 -7.84
N GLY A 60 -0.65 -3.78 -9.02
CA GLY A 60 0.03 -3.16 -10.15
C GLY A 60 0.53 -1.75 -9.84
N LEU A 61 -0.26 -0.94 -9.13
CA LEU A 61 0.17 0.39 -8.67
C LEU A 61 1.42 0.31 -7.79
N VAL A 62 1.41 -0.56 -6.78
CA VAL A 62 2.53 -0.72 -5.85
C VAL A 62 3.78 -1.19 -6.59
N VAL A 63 3.66 -2.19 -7.47
CA VAL A 63 4.78 -2.70 -8.30
C VAL A 63 5.36 -1.62 -9.21
N SER A 64 4.52 -0.76 -9.81
CA SER A 64 4.99 0.30 -10.72
C SER A 64 5.80 1.42 -10.05
N ARG A 65 5.70 1.57 -8.73
CA ARG A 65 6.28 2.69 -7.95
C ARG A 65 7.40 2.24 -7.00
N GLY A 66 7.93 1.02 -7.17
CA GLY A 66 9.13 0.54 -6.49
C GLY A 66 9.15 -0.97 -6.28
#